data_AF-A0A2N1GZL7-F1
#
_entry.id   AF-A0A2N1GZL7-F1
#
_cell.length_a   1.000
_cell.length_b   1.000
_cell.length_c   1.000
_cell.angle_alpha   90.00
_cell.angle_beta   90.00
_cell.angle_gamma   90.00
#
_symmetry.space_group_name_H-M   'P 1'
#
loop_
_entity.id
_entity.type
_entity.pdbx_description
1 polymer ?
#
loop_
_entity_poly.entity_id
_entity_poly.type
_entity_poly.pdbx_seq_one_letter_code
_entity_poly.pdbx_strand_id
1 'polypeptide(L)'
;MSTPAAGSTKKGVFSRNDYLAPLPIPTGRKPSDVLNIIWRKNDVFLDIGNYSIGSAVMVLWPMVVLFAFMGYLFRIDHDEMHIFAVMTAFIIGVPAFFLIQGLFREVPLPIRFNRQRREVCVPRENGEYWIVPWESVTAAATQHSSVSQGGKTTMG
;
A
#
# COMPACT_ATOMS: atom_id res chain seq x y z
N MET A 1 2.87 12.27 24.73
CA MET A 1 2.21 10.95 24.64
C MET A 1 3.25 9.89 24.98
N SER A 2 3.01 9.04 25.97
CA SER A 2 3.91 7.93 26.30
C SER A 2 3.77 6.83 25.24
N THR A 3 4.89 6.36 24.69
CA THR A 3 4.92 5.21 23.79
C THR A 3 4.56 3.94 24.56
N PRO A 4 3.70 3.05 24.03
CA PRO A 4 3.40 1.78 24.67
C PRO A 4 4.67 0.95 24.89
N ALA A 5 4.76 0.26 26.02
CA ALA A 5 5.92 -0.57 26.33
C ALA A 5 6.07 -1.70 25.30
N ALA A 6 7.30 -1.99 24.90
CA ALA A 6 7.61 -3.14 24.05
C ALA A 6 7.14 -4.44 24.72
N GLY A 7 6.65 -5.38 23.92
CA GLY A 7 6.03 -6.63 24.37
C GLY A 7 4.54 -6.49 24.75
N SER A 8 3.98 -5.28 24.75
CA SER A 8 2.54 -5.11 24.98
C SER A 8 1.73 -5.45 23.72
N THR A 9 0.51 -5.94 23.93
CA THR A 9 -0.46 -6.24 22.89
C THR A 9 -1.76 -5.49 23.18
N LYS A 10 -2.29 -4.77 22.20
CA LYS A 10 -3.64 -4.20 22.24
C LYS A 10 -4.54 -4.94 21.25
N LYS A 11 -5.57 -5.64 21.76
CA LYS A 11 -6.57 -6.31 20.91
C LYS A 11 -7.79 -5.41 20.72
N GLY A 12 -8.21 -5.25 19.48
CA GLY A 12 -9.51 -4.75 19.07
C GLY A 12 -10.42 -5.91 18.62
N VAL A 13 -11.60 -5.58 18.10
CA VAL A 13 -12.59 -6.58 17.63
C VAL A 13 -12.07 -7.36 16.42
N PHE A 14 -11.45 -6.67 15.46
CA PHE A 14 -10.89 -7.24 14.23
C PHE A 14 -9.41 -6.90 14.02
N SER A 15 -8.74 -6.36 15.03
CA SER A 15 -7.35 -5.92 14.93
C SER A 15 -6.55 -6.30 16.16
N ARG A 16 -5.24 -6.42 15.99
CA ARG A 16 -4.29 -6.63 17.07
C ARG A 16 -3.05 -5.80 16.77
N ASN A 17 -2.68 -4.94 17.70
CA ASN A 17 -1.45 -4.17 17.63
C ASN A 17 -0.46 -4.79 18.61
N ASP A 18 0.63 -5.34 18.09
CA ASP A 18 1.74 -5.85 18.88
C ASP A 18 2.87 -4.82 18.86
N TYR A 19 3.25 -4.31 20.03
CA TYR A 19 4.32 -3.32 20.17
C TYR A 19 5.63 -4.07 20.34
N LEU A 20 6.44 -4.11 19.29
CA LEU A 20 7.68 -4.87 19.26
C LEU A 20 8.86 -3.89 19.30
N ALA A 21 9.85 -4.16 20.15
CA ALA A 21 11.19 -3.56 20.05
C ALA A 21 12.27 -4.66 20.12
N PRO A 22 12.19 -5.69 19.27
CA PRO A 22 13.10 -6.82 19.38
C PRO A 22 14.44 -6.45 18.74
N LEU A 23 15.51 -7.04 19.28
CA LEU A 23 16.76 -7.17 18.53
C LEU A 23 16.49 -7.89 17.19
N PRO A 24 17.33 -7.72 16.15
CA PRO A 24 17.15 -8.42 14.88
C PRO A 24 16.97 -9.93 15.12
N ILE A 25 15.74 -10.42 14.97
CA ILE A 25 15.43 -11.83 15.18
C ILE A 25 15.79 -12.56 13.89
N PRO A 26 16.73 -13.53 13.90
CA PRO A 26 17.01 -14.33 12.73
C PRO A 26 15.81 -15.24 12.46
N THR A 27 14.95 -14.85 11.51
CA THR A 27 13.72 -15.60 11.18
C THR A 27 13.98 -16.79 10.27
N GLY A 28 15.18 -16.95 9.71
CA GLY A 28 15.53 -17.98 8.73
C GLY A 28 14.76 -17.88 7.41
N ARG A 29 13.88 -16.88 7.26
CA ARG A 29 13.09 -16.63 6.06
C ARG A 29 13.84 -15.68 5.15
N LYS A 30 13.72 -15.89 3.83
CA LYS A 30 14.19 -14.91 2.86
C LYS A 30 13.40 -13.60 3.06
N PRO A 31 14.05 -12.43 3.09
CA PRO A 31 13.36 -11.15 3.12
C PRO A 31 12.48 -11.03 1.88
N SER A 32 11.19 -10.77 2.06
CA SER A 32 10.22 -10.57 0.99
C SER A 32 9.57 -9.20 1.16
N ASP A 33 9.37 -8.50 0.05
CA ASP A 33 8.55 -7.29 0.01
C ASP A 33 7.16 -7.67 -0.52
N VAL A 34 6.27 -8.05 0.40
CA VAL A 34 4.92 -8.53 0.03
C VAL A 34 4.05 -7.39 -0.50
N LEU A 35 4.31 -6.16 -0.06
CA LEU A 35 3.51 -4.99 -0.40
C LEU A 35 4.09 -4.19 -1.58
N ASN A 36 5.26 -4.59 -2.12
CA ASN A 36 6.01 -3.84 -3.14
C ASN A 36 6.21 -2.36 -2.75
N ILE A 37 6.49 -2.10 -1.46
CA ILE A 37 6.69 -0.74 -0.92
C ILE A 37 8.18 -0.37 -0.82
N ILE A 38 9.08 -1.34 -0.95
CA ILE A 38 10.53 -1.12 -0.91
C ILE A 38 10.96 -0.67 -2.30
N TRP A 39 11.33 0.60 -2.40
CA TRP A 39 11.80 1.19 -3.65
C TRP A 39 13.24 0.78 -3.98
N ARG A 40 14.15 0.91 -3.00
CA ARG A 40 15.57 0.57 -3.13
C ARG A 40 16.08 -0.02 -1.82
N LYS A 41 16.90 -1.07 -1.93
CA LYS A 41 17.53 -1.72 -0.77
C LYS A 41 18.98 -2.08 -1.11
N ASN A 42 19.90 -1.62 -0.28
CA ASN A 42 21.31 -2.03 -0.30
C ASN A 42 21.86 -2.06 1.13
N ASP A 43 23.15 -2.31 1.32
CA ASP A 43 23.74 -2.42 2.66
C ASP A 43 23.81 -1.08 3.41
N VAL A 44 23.68 0.04 2.71
CA VAL A 44 23.79 1.40 3.28
C VAL A 44 22.42 1.96 3.67
N PHE A 45 21.41 1.81 2.81
CA PHE A 45 20.09 2.40 2.98
C PHE A 45 18.94 1.52 2.48
N LEU A 46 17.75 1.84 2.98
CA LEU A 46 16.47 1.29 2.56
C LEU A 46 15.51 2.45 2.30
N ASP A 47 15.04 2.57 1.06
CA ASP A 47 14.05 3.56 0.66
C ASP A 47 12.67 2.89 0.61
N ILE A 48 11.73 3.42 1.40
CA ILE A 48 10.34 2.98 1.46
C ILE A 48 9.49 4.03 0.74
N GLY A 49 8.82 3.61 -0.33
CA GLY A 49 7.93 4.44 -1.13
C GLY A 49 6.46 4.11 -0.84
N ASN A 50 5.60 5.10 -1.04
CA ASN A 50 4.15 4.90 -1.07
C ASN A 50 3.63 5.27 -2.46
N TYR A 51 3.92 4.45 -3.45
CA TYR A 51 3.47 4.71 -4.81
C TYR A 51 3.37 3.42 -5.64
N SER A 52 2.16 2.96 -5.85
CA SER A 52 1.87 1.76 -6.64
C SER A 52 0.79 2.07 -7.69
N ILE A 53 1.17 2.83 -8.74
CA ILE A 53 0.34 2.96 -9.95
C ILE A 53 0.00 1.56 -10.49
N GLY A 54 0.97 0.65 -10.44
CA GLY A 54 0.82 -0.72 -10.94
C GLY A 54 -0.39 -1.43 -10.33
N SER A 55 -0.57 -1.37 -9.00
CA SER A 55 -1.74 -1.99 -8.37
C SER A 55 -3.07 -1.35 -8.79
N ALA A 56 -3.12 -0.02 -8.95
CA ALA A 56 -4.32 0.67 -9.40
C ALA A 56 -4.72 0.26 -10.82
N VAL A 57 -3.75 0.14 -11.73
CA VAL A 57 -3.98 -0.34 -13.10
C VAL A 57 -4.45 -1.79 -13.10
N MET A 58 -3.81 -2.67 -12.30
CA MET A 58 -4.18 -4.08 -12.21
C MET A 58 -5.59 -4.30 -11.65
N VAL A 59 -6.09 -3.39 -10.81
CA VAL A 59 -7.47 -3.42 -10.31
C VAL A 59 -8.46 -2.86 -11.33
N LEU A 60 -8.13 -1.76 -12.01
CA LEU A 60 -9.04 -1.13 -12.97
C LEU A 60 -9.17 -1.90 -14.28
N TRP A 61 -8.10 -2.49 -14.80
CA TRP A 61 -8.10 -3.14 -16.12
C TRP A 61 -9.15 -4.26 -16.28
N PRO A 62 -9.29 -5.23 -15.36
CA PRO A 62 -10.32 -6.26 -15.46
C PRO A 62 -11.74 -5.68 -15.47
N MET A 63 -11.97 -4.57 -14.74
CA MET A 63 -13.25 -3.88 -14.73
C MET A 63 -13.53 -3.23 -16.09
N VAL A 64 -12.54 -2.61 -16.72
CA VAL A 64 -12.69 -2.07 -18.08
C VAL A 64 -13.06 -3.17 -19.07
N VAL A 65 -12.36 -4.30 -19.04
CA VAL A 65 -12.65 -5.44 -19.94
C VAL A 65 -14.05 -6.00 -19.71
N LEU A 66 -14.45 -6.19 -18.45
CA LEU A 66 -15.77 -6.70 -18.09
C LEU A 66 -16.89 -5.78 -18.56
N PHE A 67 -16.80 -4.47 -18.27
CA PHE A 67 -17.85 -3.52 -18.65
C PHE A 67 -17.88 -3.27 -20.17
N ALA A 68 -16.73 -3.33 -20.85
CA ALA A 68 -16.71 -3.30 -22.31
C ALA A 68 -17.41 -4.52 -22.93
N PHE A 69 -17.17 -5.71 -22.37
CA PHE A 69 -17.85 -6.93 -22.79
C PHE A 69 -19.36 -6.86 -22.53
N MET A 70 -19.78 -6.42 -21.33
CA MET A 70 -21.19 -6.22 -21.01
C MET A 70 -21.85 -5.18 -21.93
N GLY A 71 -21.17 -4.07 -22.24
CA GLY A 71 -21.65 -3.07 -23.20
C GLY A 71 -21.82 -3.64 -24.60
N TYR A 72 -20.96 -4.57 -25.03
CA TYR A 72 -21.16 -5.29 -26.28
C TYR A 72 -22.43 -6.16 -26.24
N LEU A 73 -22.78 -6.78 -25.11
CA LEU A 73 -23.99 -7.59 -24.97
C LEU A 73 -25.27 -6.74 -24.99
N PHE A 74 -25.28 -5.59 -24.32
CA PHE A 74 -26.46 -4.72 -24.24
C PHE A 74 -26.73 -3.91 -25.52
N ARG A 75 -25.82 -3.93 -26.51
CA ARG A 75 -25.83 -3.06 -27.71
C ARG A 75 -27.12 -3.04 -28.54
N ILE A 76 -28.00 -4.01 -28.36
CA ILE A 76 -29.19 -4.23 -29.18
C ILE A 76 -30.32 -3.27 -28.75
N ASP A 77 -30.44 -2.98 -27.46
CA ASP A 77 -31.45 -2.06 -26.94
C ASP A 77 -30.81 -0.69 -26.62
N HIS A 78 -31.30 0.35 -27.30
CA HIS A 78 -30.76 1.70 -27.13
C HIS A 78 -30.99 2.26 -25.72
N ASP A 79 -32.14 1.98 -25.08
CA ASP A 79 -32.46 2.57 -23.78
C ASP A 79 -31.60 1.96 -22.67
N GLU A 80 -31.46 0.63 -22.67
CA GLU A 80 -30.56 -0.09 -21.75
C GLU A 80 -29.10 0.32 -21.96
N MET A 81 -28.69 0.55 -23.21
CA MET A 81 -27.33 0.99 -23.54
C MET A 81 -26.99 2.37 -22.98
N HIS A 82 -27.94 3.32 -23.03
CA HIS A 82 -27.71 4.66 -22.50
C HIS A 82 -27.52 4.62 -20.98
N ILE A 83 -28.38 3.90 -20.27
CA ILE A 83 -28.28 3.73 -18.80
C ILE A 83 -26.98 3.02 -18.43
N PHE A 84 -26.65 1.94 -19.14
CA PHE A 84 -25.41 1.18 -18.92
C PHE A 84 -24.16 2.04 -19.14
N ALA A 85 -24.14 2.85 -20.20
CA ALA A 85 -23.03 3.75 -20.51
C ALA A 85 -22.81 4.80 -19.41
N VAL A 86 -23.88 5.40 -18.89
CA VAL A 86 -23.81 6.37 -17.78
C VAL A 86 -23.23 5.71 -16.53
N MET A 87 -23.74 4.55 -16.14
CA MET A 87 -23.23 3.81 -14.97
C MET A 87 -21.74 3.44 -15.12
N THR A 88 -21.36 2.96 -16.30
CA THR A 88 -19.98 2.62 -16.62
C THR A 88 -19.05 3.83 -16.51
N ALA A 89 -19.49 4.99 -17.01
CA ALA A 89 -18.72 6.23 -16.93
C ALA A 89 -18.47 6.66 -15.48
N PHE A 90 -19.42 6.48 -14.56
CA PHE A 90 -19.18 6.77 -13.15
C PHE A 90 -18.27 5.74 -12.49
N ILE A 91 -18.54 4.44 -12.69
CA ILE A 91 -17.82 3.34 -12.02
C ILE A 91 -16.34 3.29 -12.47
N ILE A 92 -16.07 3.51 -13.76
CA ILE A 92 -14.72 3.43 -14.32
C ILE A 92 -14.11 4.82 -14.48
N GLY A 93 -14.88 5.78 -14.98
CA GLY A 93 -14.37 7.11 -15.31
C GLY A 93 -13.94 7.90 -14.09
N VAL A 94 -14.65 7.83 -12.96
CA VAL A 94 -14.23 8.55 -11.74
C VAL A 94 -12.91 8.00 -11.18
N PRO A 95 -12.73 6.68 -10.94
CA PRO A 95 -11.44 6.14 -10.52
C PRO A 95 -10.32 6.37 -11.54
N ALA A 96 -10.61 6.23 -12.84
CA ALA A 96 -9.63 6.50 -13.90
C ALA A 96 -9.19 7.97 -13.90
N PHE A 97 -10.11 8.91 -13.67
CA PHE A 97 -9.77 10.32 -13.53
C PHE A 97 -8.85 10.56 -12.33
N PHE A 98 -9.16 10.01 -11.16
CA PHE A 98 -8.26 10.10 -9.99
C PHE A 98 -6.89 9.47 -10.25
N LEU A 99 -6.84 8.34 -10.96
CA LEU A 99 -5.58 7.70 -11.34
C LEU A 99 -4.76 8.62 -12.26
N ILE A 100 -5.39 9.18 -13.31
CA ILE A 100 -4.74 10.12 -14.23
C ILE A 100 -4.21 11.34 -13.48
N GLN A 101 -5.02 11.94 -12.59
CA GLN A 101 -4.58 13.05 -11.73
C GLN A 101 -3.39 12.63 -10.85
N GLY A 102 -3.41 11.41 -10.32
CA GLY A 102 -2.31 10.84 -9.53
C GLY A 102 -1.02 10.62 -10.33
N LEU A 103 -1.12 10.31 -11.63
CA LEU A 103 0.02 10.16 -12.54
C LEU A 103 0.71 11.50 -12.84
N PHE A 104 -0.04 12.60 -12.84
CA PHE A 104 0.51 13.94 -13.06
C PHE A 104 1.08 14.58 -11.78
N ARG A 105 0.88 13.97 -10.61
CA ARG A 105 1.49 14.45 -9.37
C ARG A 105 2.97 14.07 -9.34
N GLU A 106 3.79 14.98 -8.82
CA GLU A 106 5.19 14.67 -8.54
C GLU A 106 5.28 13.48 -7.58
N VAL A 107 6.18 12.54 -7.88
CA VAL A 107 6.36 11.36 -7.05
C VAL A 107 6.93 11.82 -5.71
N PRO A 108 6.25 11.53 -4.58
CA PRO A 108 6.76 11.94 -3.28
C PRO A 108 8.10 11.24 -3.03
N LEU A 109 9.03 11.98 -2.42
CA LEU A 109 10.32 11.43 -2.04
C LEU A 109 10.12 10.24 -1.09
N PRO A 110 10.87 9.14 -1.24
CA PRO A 110 10.74 8.00 -0.35
C PRO A 110 11.27 8.31 1.05
N ILE A 111 10.73 7.64 2.05
CA ILE A 111 11.30 7.64 3.40
C ILE A 111 12.58 6.80 3.36
N ARG A 112 13.70 7.39 3.75
CA ARG A 112 15.02 6.73 3.69
C ARG A 112 15.48 6.33 5.09
N PHE A 113 15.68 5.04 5.28
CA PHE A 113 16.35 4.47 6.45
C PHE A 113 17.82 4.25 6.14
N ASN A 114 18.72 4.98 6.80
CA ASN A 114 20.17 4.80 6.69
C ASN A 114 20.66 3.82 7.76
N ARG A 115 21.17 2.66 7.32
CA ARG A 115 21.66 1.57 8.19
C ARG A 115 23.00 1.90 8.84
N GLN A 116 23.89 2.59 8.13
CA GLN A 116 25.23 2.91 8.63
C GLN A 116 25.19 4.02 9.70
N ARG A 117 24.37 5.06 9.48
CA ARG A 117 24.24 6.19 10.41
C ARG A 117 23.16 5.99 11.48
N ARG A 118 22.31 4.96 11.36
CA ARG A 118 21.13 4.73 12.22
C ARG A 118 20.19 5.94 12.26
N GLU A 119 19.93 6.52 11.09
CA GLU A 119 19.06 7.69 10.91
C GLU A 119 17.92 7.40 9.93
N VAL A 120 16.74 7.96 10.17
CA VAL A 120 15.59 7.95 9.27
C VAL A 120 15.39 9.37 8.75
N CYS A 121 15.33 9.51 7.43
CA CYS A 121 15.00 10.74 6.75
C CYS A 121 13.56 10.67 6.25
N VAL A 122 12.70 11.53 6.78
CA VAL A 122 11.29 11.66 6.40
C VAL A 122 11.12 12.97 5.63
N PRO A 123 10.74 12.94 4.34
CA PRO A 123 10.46 14.15 3.58
C PRO A 123 9.15 14.79 4.06
N ARG A 124 9.14 16.11 4.21
CA ARG A 124 7.94 16.91 4.50
C ARG A 124 7.42 17.60 3.23
N GLU A 125 6.15 17.98 3.24
CA GLU A 125 5.48 18.65 2.11
C GLU A 125 6.17 19.96 1.67
N ASN A 126 6.86 20.64 2.59
CA ASN A 126 7.57 21.90 2.31
C ASN A 126 8.96 21.71 1.66
N GLY A 127 9.33 20.48 1.29
CA GLY A 127 10.68 20.16 0.78
C GLY A 127 11.76 20.07 1.87
N GLU A 128 11.40 20.26 3.14
CA GLU A 128 12.28 20.03 4.28
C GLU A 128 12.45 18.54 4.59
N TYR A 129 13.60 18.19 5.15
CA TYR A 129 13.89 16.83 5.60
C TYR A 129 13.88 16.78 7.12
N TRP A 130 13.10 15.86 7.66
CA TRP A 130 13.14 15.53 9.08
C TRP A 130 14.01 14.30 9.27
N ILE A 131 15.23 14.51 9.77
CA ILE A 131 16.21 13.46 10.03
C ILE A 131 16.20 13.18 11.52
N VAL A 132 15.97 11.92 11.89
CA VAL A 132 15.90 11.49 13.28
C VAL A 132 16.58 10.15 13.49
N PRO A 133 17.16 9.90 14.68
CA PRO A 133 17.77 8.62 15.00
C PRO A 133 16.72 7.50 14.98
N TRP A 134 17.11 6.29 14.58
CA TRP A 134 16.21 5.13 14.49
C TRP A 134 15.50 4.83 15.80
N GLU A 135 16.18 5.08 16.92
CA GLU A 135 15.72 4.84 18.29
C GLU A 135 14.51 5.72 18.66
N SER A 136 14.32 6.83 17.95
CA SER A 136 13.21 7.76 18.16
C SER A 136 11.99 7.47 17.27
N VAL A 137 12.14 6.60 16.26
CA VAL A 137 11.10 6.31 15.28
C VAL A 137 10.40 5.01 15.62
N THR A 138 9.07 5.05 15.63
CA THR A 138 8.24 3.86 15.64
C THR A 138 7.82 3.53 14.22
N ALA A 139 8.31 2.41 13.68
CA ALA A 139 7.82 1.87 12.41
C ALA A 139 6.64 0.93 12.67
N ALA A 140 5.55 1.10 11.93
CA ALA A 140 4.42 0.19 11.94
C ALA A 140 4.48 -0.71 10.70
N ALA A 141 4.38 -2.02 10.91
CA ALA A 141 4.22 -3.00 9.84
C ALA A 141 2.83 -3.65 9.95
N THR A 142 2.20 -3.87 8.81
CA THR A 142 0.87 -4.50 8.76
C THR A 142 1.01 -5.96 8.38
N GLN A 143 0.50 -6.83 9.24
CA GLN A 143 0.31 -8.24 8.91
C GLN A 143 -1.18 -8.50 8.71
N HIS A 144 -1.53 -9.24 7.67
CA HIS A 144 -2.89 -9.72 7.44
C HIS A 144 -2.95 -11.24 7.49
N SER A 145 -4.08 -11.76 7.96
CA SER A 145 -4.36 -13.20 7.95
C SER A 145 -5.71 -13.47 7.34
N SER A 146 -5.74 -14.33 6.33
CA SER A 146 -6.98 -14.83 5.72
C SER A 146 -7.24 -16.27 6.16
N VAL A 147 -8.51 -16.62 6.31
CA VAL A 147 -8.94 -17.99 6.59
C VAL A 147 -9.82 -18.44 5.43
N SER A 148 -9.47 -19.56 4.81
CA SER A 148 -10.22 -20.18 3.73
C SER A 148 -10.51 -21.65 4.06
N GLN A 149 -11.22 -22.36 3.18
CA GLN A 149 -11.38 -23.82 3.33
C GLN A 149 -10.03 -24.56 3.40
N GLY A 150 -8.97 -24.01 2.81
CA GLY A 150 -7.60 -24.54 2.89
C GLY A 150 -6.87 -24.21 4.19
N GLY A 151 -7.52 -23.57 5.17
CA GLY A 151 -6.94 -23.17 6.45
C GLY A 151 -6.52 -21.71 6.51
N LYS A 152 -5.74 -21.37 7.56
CA LYS A 152 -5.27 -20.01 7.83
C LYS A 152 -3.97 -19.73 7.06
N THR A 153 -3.98 -18.66 6.29
CA THR A 153 -2.79 -18.10 5.64
C THR A 153 -2.47 -16.74 6.26
N THR A 154 -1.19 -16.47 6.52
CA THR A 154 -0.71 -15.21 7.09
C THR A 154 0.33 -14.60 6.16
N MET A 155 0.20 -13.31 5.88
CA MET A 155 1.08 -12.54 5.01
C MET A 155 1.40 -11.22 5.70
N GLY A 156 2.65 -10.78 5.66
CA GLY A 156 3.14 -9.55 6.27
C GLY A 156 4.54 -9.24 5.77
#